data_AF-A0A7C7YW51-F1
#
_entry.id   AF-A0A7C7YW51-F1
#
_cell.length_a   1.000
_cell.length_b   1.000
_cell.length_c   1.000
_cell.angle_alpha   90.00
_cell.angle_beta   90.00
_cell.angle_gamma   90.00
#
_symmetry.space_group_name_H-M   'P 1'
#
loop_
_entity.id
_entity.type
_entity.pdbx_description
1 polymer ?
#
loop_
_entity_poly.entity_id
_entity_poly.type
_entity_poly.pdbx_seq_one_letter_code
_entity_poly.pdbx_strand_id
1 'polypeptide(L)'
;MMDPSTKQRSGAGSQRQLASLKLISRLLGHELHSQPSAKSITLSRESVTEIQSTLDLFIEDVSSGRSVSMPRGAAAPSVRSVTPS
;
A
#
# COMPACT_ATOMS: atom_id res chain seq x y z
N MET A 1 -21.47 25.91 15.11
CA MET A 1 -21.86 25.26 13.84
C MET A 1 -20.67 24.41 13.39
N MET A 2 -20.74 23.09 13.48
CA MET A 2 -19.67 22.16 13.07
C MET A 2 -19.84 21.78 11.60
N ASP A 3 -18.75 21.84 10.82
CA ASP A 3 -18.70 21.48 9.40
C ASP A 3 -18.56 19.95 9.20
N PRO A 4 -19.35 19.30 8.32
CA PRO A 4 -19.32 17.85 8.09
C PRO A 4 -18.46 17.40 6.90
N SER A 5 -17.28 17.99 6.65
CA SER A 5 -16.48 17.68 5.44
C SER A 5 -15.23 16.80 5.64
N THR A 6 -15.15 15.93 6.65
CA THR A 6 -13.93 15.12 6.93
C THR A 6 -13.93 13.68 6.39
N LYS A 7 -14.85 13.32 5.48
CA LYS A 7 -15.07 11.92 5.08
C LYS A 7 -14.34 11.49 3.81
N GLN A 8 -13.07 11.84 3.57
CA GLN A 8 -12.39 11.39 2.33
C GLN A 8 -10.86 11.47 2.34
N ARG A 9 -10.16 10.59 3.07
CA ARG A 9 -8.70 10.38 2.80
C ARG A 9 -8.09 9.04 3.24
N SER A 10 -8.89 8.01 3.50
CA SER A 10 -8.42 6.76 4.14
C SER A 10 -8.04 5.62 3.19
N GLY A 11 -7.90 5.84 1.87
CA GLY A 11 -7.81 4.75 0.89
C GLY A 11 -6.47 4.51 0.19
N ALA A 12 -5.52 5.44 0.24
CA ALA A 12 -4.37 5.40 -0.68
C ALA A 12 -3.30 4.34 -0.34
N GLY A 13 -3.10 4.03 0.95
CA GLY A 13 -2.11 3.03 1.40
C GLY A 13 -2.54 1.61 1.05
N SER A 14 -3.77 1.25 1.41
CA SER A 14 -4.31 -0.09 1.15
C SER A 14 -4.50 -0.37 -0.34
N GLN A 15 -4.77 0.63 -1.18
CA GLN A 15 -4.80 0.44 -2.64
C GLN A 15 -3.42 0.11 -3.23
N ARG A 16 -2.34 0.65 -2.67
CA ARG A 16 -0.97 0.35 -3.12
C ARG A 16 -0.59 -1.11 -2.79
N GLN A 17 -0.85 -1.54 -1.56
CA GLN A 17 -0.55 -2.92 -1.14
C GLN A 17 -1.42 -3.93 -1.89
N LEU A 18 -2.69 -3.58 -2.14
CA LEU A 18 -3.56 -4.38 -3.00
C LEU A 18 -3.01 -4.51 -4.42
N ALA A 19 -2.44 -3.45 -4.99
CA ALA A 19 -1.80 -3.51 -6.30
C ALA A 19 -0.59 -4.45 -6.30
N SER A 20 0.24 -4.41 -5.25
CA SER A 20 1.37 -5.35 -5.08
C SER A 20 0.89 -6.80 -4.98
N LEU A 21 -0.16 -7.08 -4.20
CA LEU A 21 -0.75 -8.41 -4.12
C LEU A 21 -1.31 -8.89 -5.47
N LYS A 22 -1.97 -8.01 -6.22
CA LYS A 22 -2.48 -8.33 -7.56
C LYS A 22 -1.35 -8.64 -8.53
N LEU A 23 -0.23 -7.93 -8.43
CA LEU A 23 0.96 -8.21 -9.24
C LEU A 23 1.53 -9.59 -8.90
N ILE A 24 1.76 -9.88 -7.61
CA ILE A 24 2.25 -11.19 -7.15
C ILE A 24 1.33 -12.33 -7.60
N SER A 25 0.01 -12.15 -7.46
CA SER A 25 -0.98 -13.14 -7.94
C SER A 25 -0.83 -13.43 -9.44
N ARG A 26 -0.61 -12.39 -10.25
CA ARG A 26 -0.41 -12.55 -11.70
C ARG A 26 0.91 -13.23 -12.03
N LEU A 27 2.00 -12.93 -11.31
CA LEU A 27 3.30 -13.58 -11.48
C LEU A 27 3.27 -15.07 -11.08
N LEU A 28 2.64 -15.39 -9.95
CA LEU A 28 2.42 -16.78 -9.52
C LEU A 28 1.58 -17.57 -10.53
N GLY A 29 0.54 -16.93 -11.09
CA GLY A 29 -0.23 -17.50 -12.18
C GLY A 29 0.64 -17.79 -13.40
N HIS A 30 1.53 -16.87 -13.79
CA HIS A 30 2.44 -17.10 -14.90
C HIS A 30 3.39 -18.28 -14.63
N GLU A 31 3.94 -18.36 -13.42
CA GLU A 31 4.86 -19.43 -13.05
C GLU A 31 4.18 -20.81 -13.08
N LEU A 32 2.95 -20.89 -12.56
CA LEU A 32 2.10 -22.08 -12.64
C LEU A 32 1.89 -22.57 -14.08
N HIS A 33 1.58 -21.65 -15.00
CA HIS A 33 1.37 -22.00 -16.41
C HIS A 33 2.69 -22.33 -17.14
N SER A 34 3.81 -21.78 -16.69
CA SER A 34 5.13 -22.06 -17.28
C SER A 34 5.66 -23.46 -16.93
N GLN A 35 5.14 -24.09 -15.87
CA GLN A 35 5.52 -25.42 -15.40
C GLN A 35 4.34 -26.42 -15.43
N PRO A 36 3.63 -26.61 -16.56
CA PRO A 36 2.30 -27.22 -16.60
C PRO A 36 2.25 -28.72 -16.29
N SER A 37 3.40 -29.42 -16.30
CA SER A 37 3.51 -30.85 -16.01
C SER A 37 4.30 -31.13 -14.73
N ALA A 38 4.75 -30.08 -14.03
CA ALA A 38 5.52 -30.22 -12.81
C ALA A 38 4.60 -30.55 -11.63
N LYS A 39 4.93 -31.59 -10.86
CA LYS A 39 4.25 -31.92 -9.60
C LYS A 39 4.54 -30.91 -8.48
N SER A 40 5.49 -30.02 -8.71
CA SER A 40 5.96 -29.00 -7.78
C SER A 40 6.36 -27.74 -8.55
N ILE A 41 6.02 -26.58 -8.02
CA ILE A 41 6.43 -25.29 -8.59
C ILE A 41 7.79 -24.93 -8.00
N THR A 42 8.76 -24.64 -8.85
CA THR A 42 10.05 -24.12 -8.41
C THR A 42 10.05 -22.61 -8.47
N LEU A 43 10.37 -21.95 -7.36
CA LEU A 43 10.53 -20.50 -7.25
C LEU A 43 11.95 -20.17 -6.78
N SER A 44 12.47 -19.02 -7.22
CA SER A 44 13.73 -18.51 -6.70
C SER A 44 13.59 -18.12 -5.22
N ARG A 45 14.70 -18.20 -4.47
CA ARG A 45 14.72 -17.81 -3.05
C ARG A 45 14.34 -16.34 -2.85
N GLU A 46 14.78 -15.47 -3.77
CA GLU A 46 14.47 -14.05 -3.76
C GLU A 46 12.97 -13.81 -3.95
N SER A 47 12.36 -14.48 -4.93
CA SER A 47 10.92 -14.40 -5.19
C SER A 47 10.11 -14.84 -3.97
N VAL A 48 10.50 -15.94 -3.32
CA VAL A 48 9.82 -16.41 -2.10
C VAL A 48 9.93 -15.37 -0.97
N THR A 49 11.12 -14.76 -0.80
CA THR A 49 11.36 -13.75 0.24
C THR A 49 10.53 -12.49 0.00
N GLU A 50 10.41 -12.06 -1.25
CA GLU A 50 9.62 -10.88 -1.62
C GLU A 50 8.12 -11.11 -1.43
N ILE A 51 7.63 -12.32 -1.75
CA ILE A 51 6.24 -12.72 -1.47
C ILE A 51 5.96 -12.67 0.03
N GLN A 52 6.85 -13.25 0.86
CA GLN A 52 6.73 -13.22 2.31
C GLN A 52 6.68 -11.79 2.85
N SER A 53 7.65 -10.95 2.48
CA SER A 53 7.67 -9.55 2.92
C SER A 53 6.43 -8.77 2.51
N THR A 54 5.89 -9.02 1.30
CA THR A 54 4.66 -8.35 0.85
C THR A 54 3.44 -8.80 1.65
N LEU A 55 3.35 -10.10 1.98
CA LEU A 55 2.28 -10.63 2.82
C LEU A 55 2.36 -10.09 4.25
N ASP A 56 3.56 -10.03 4.84
CA ASP A 56 3.76 -9.48 6.18
C ASP A 56 3.33 -8.01 6.27
N LEU A 57 3.74 -7.19 5.29
CA LEU A 57 3.34 -5.78 5.21
C LEU A 57 1.82 -5.60 5.02
N PHE A 58 1.18 -6.48 4.26
CA PHE A 58 -0.27 -6.45 4.08
C PHE A 58 -1.00 -6.88 5.35
N ILE A 59 -0.54 -7.94 6.03
CA ILE A 59 -1.07 -8.39 7.31
C ILE A 59 -0.93 -7.27 8.34
N GLU A 60 0.23 -6.62 8.41
CA GLU A 60 0.44 -5.48 9.31
C GLU A 60 -0.56 -4.34 9.05
N ASP A 61 -0.82 -3.97 7.79
CA ASP A 61 -1.79 -2.91 7.45
C ASP A 61 -3.22 -3.27 7.88
N VAL A 62 -3.64 -4.51 7.59
CA VAL A 62 -4.99 -5.02 7.91
C VAL A 62 -5.15 -5.20 9.42
N SER A 63 -4.17 -5.81 10.09
CA SER A 63 -4.19 -6.09 11.54
C SER A 63 -3.99 -4.84 12.39
N SER A 64 -3.25 -3.84 11.91
CA SER A 64 -3.09 -2.57 12.62
C SER A 64 -4.36 -1.73 12.64
N GLY A 65 -5.43 -2.15 11.92
CA GLY A 65 -6.72 -1.47 11.90
C GLY A 65 -6.56 0.04 11.71
N ARG A 66 -5.64 0.44 10.82
CA ARG A 66 -4.94 1.73 10.88
C ARG A 66 -5.84 2.90 10.47
N SER A 67 -6.77 3.26 11.37
CA SER A 67 -7.04 4.64 11.74
C SER A 67 -5.81 5.22 12.43
N VAL A 68 -4.69 5.43 11.71
CA VAL A 68 -3.58 6.21 12.29
C VAL A 68 -3.83 7.69 12.06
N SER A 69 -4.42 8.27 13.10
CA SER A 69 -4.08 9.59 13.61
C SER A 69 -2.56 9.76 13.65
N MET A 70 -2.00 10.42 12.65
CA MET A 70 -0.70 11.08 12.76
C MET A 70 -0.86 12.33 13.63
N PRO A 71 0.05 12.61 14.58
CA PRO A 71 -0.03 13.79 15.42
C PRO A 71 0.25 15.05 14.60
N ARG A 72 -0.75 15.92 14.58
CA ARG A 72 -0.70 17.40 14.50
C ARG A 72 0.70 17.96 14.80
N GLY A 73 1.38 18.48 13.77
CA GLY A 73 2.65 19.19 13.98
C GLY A 73 3.48 19.47 12.72
N ALA A 74 2.91 20.13 11.71
CA ALA A 74 3.72 20.85 10.71
C ALA A 74 3.06 22.20 10.45
N ALA A 75 3.43 23.17 11.29
CA ALA A 75 3.03 24.57 11.15
C ALA A 75 3.59 25.17 9.85
N ALA A 76 2.80 26.08 9.29
CA ALA A 76 2.96 26.78 8.02
C ALA A 76 4.27 27.55 7.82
N PRO A 77 4.57 27.94 6.58
CA PRO A 77 5.03 29.30 6.30
C PRO A 77 3.88 30.14 5.73
N SER A 78 3.44 31.11 6.52
CA SER A 78 2.55 32.20 6.14
C SER A 78 3.24 33.05 5.06
N VAL A 79 2.68 33.08 3.85
CA VAL A 79 3.19 33.90 2.75
C VAL A 79 2.59 35.31 2.91
N ARG A 80 3.43 36.25 3.35
CA ARG A 80 3.10 37.68 3.49
C ARG A 80 2.89 38.32 2.12
N SER A 81 1.87 39.17 2.08
CA SER A 81 1.40 40.06 1.01
C SER A 81 2.47 40.94 0.36
N VAL A 82 2.37 41.13 -0.97
CA VAL A 82 2.80 42.36 -1.66
C VAL A 82 1.80 42.68 -2.78
N THR A 83 1.06 43.77 -2.61
CA THR A 83 0.33 44.49 -3.67
C THR A 83 1.24 45.59 -4.24
N PRO A 84 1.39 45.74 -5.56
CA PRO A 84 1.90 46.97 -6.15
C PRO A 84 0.78 47.84 -6.76
N SER A 85 1.02 49.14 -6.69
CA SER A 85 0.20 50.30 -7.07
C SER A 85 -0.04 50.47 -8.56
#